data_AF-A0A7X7E081-F1
#
_entry.id   AF-A0A7X7E081-F1
#
_cell.length_a   1.000
_cell.length_b   1.000
_cell.length_c   1.000
_cell.angle_alpha   90.00
_cell.angle_beta   90.00
_cell.angle_gamma   90.00
#
_symmetry.space_group_name_H-M   'P 1'
#
loop_
_entity.id
_entity.type
_entity.pdbx_description
1 polymer ?
#
loop_
_entity_poly.entity_id
_entity_poly.type
_entity_poly.pdbx_seq_one_letter_code
_entity_poly.pdbx_strand_id
1 'polypeptide(L)'
;MVTNKNCILRLSRYKNALYRFKSLGFFKIFSDYLADAVGVTSAQVRKDFSLFGISGNKRGGYQIDTLIEKLNDILGKNELQKVIMAGAGNLGSALMKYKNFEKEGIKIVAAFDIDPSKLNSRLPIPVYALDDLEKFVKE
;
A
#
# COMPACT_ATOMS: atom_id res chain seq x y z
N MET A 1 -6.01 -20.23 6.44
CA MET A 1 -5.84 -20.16 4.97
C MET A 1 -4.41 -19.71 4.69
N VAL A 2 -3.57 -20.58 4.12
CA VAL A 2 -2.15 -20.24 3.88
C VAL A 2 -2.09 -19.32 2.66
N THR A 3 -2.11 -18.02 2.89
CA THR A 3 -2.10 -17.03 1.81
C THR A 3 -0.71 -16.98 1.20
N ASN A 4 -0.59 -17.38 -0.06
CA ASN A 4 0.67 -17.36 -0.80
C ASN A 4 1.19 -15.91 -0.90
N LYS A 5 2.42 -15.63 -0.46
CA LYS A 5 3.08 -14.32 -0.54
C LYS A 5 2.95 -13.68 -1.93
N ASN A 6 3.04 -14.48 -3.00
CA ASN A 6 2.91 -14.02 -4.36
C ASN A 6 1.49 -13.56 -4.70
N CYS A 7 0.46 -14.16 -4.09
CA CYS A 7 -0.93 -13.75 -4.26
C CYS A 7 -1.17 -12.35 -3.67
N ILE A 8 -0.71 -12.10 -2.45
CA ILE A 8 -0.82 -10.77 -1.80
C ILE A 8 -0.12 -9.68 -2.64
N LEU A 9 1.08 -9.97 -3.15
CA LEU A 9 1.78 -9.03 -4.03
C LEU A 9 0.98 -8.74 -5.32
N ARG A 10 0.34 -9.76 -5.90
CA ARG A 10 -0.54 -9.55 -7.06
C ARG A 10 -1.78 -8.74 -6.72
N LEU A 11 -2.43 -8.97 -5.57
CA LEU A 11 -3.55 -8.14 -5.12
C LEU A 11 -3.17 -6.65 -5.03
N SER A 12 -1.99 -6.35 -4.48
CA SER A 12 -1.49 -4.98 -4.44
C SER A 12 -1.26 -4.41 -5.85
N ARG A 13 -0.76 -5.21 -6.79
CA ARG A 13 -0.59 -4.79 -8.19
C ARG A 13 -1.94 -4.58 -8.90
N TYR A 14 -2.91 -5.46 -8.69
CA TYR A 14 -4.27 -5.28 -9.21
C TYR A 14 -4.87 -3.98 -8.70
N LYS A 15 -4.72 -3.68 -7.40
CA LYS A 15 -5.19 -2.42 -6.82
C LYS A 15 -4.57 -1.20 -7.50
N ASN A 16 -3.25 -1.20 -7.69
CA ASN A 16 -2.56 -0.10 -8.35
C ASN A 16 -3.02 0.07 -9.81
N ALA A 17 -3.24 -1.04 -10.53
CA ALA A 17 -3.81 -1.01 -11.87
C ALA A 17 -5.24 -0.43 -11.86
N LEU A 18 -6.08 -0.82 -10.91
CA LEU A 18 -7.44 -0.30 -10.76
C LEU A 18 -7.47 1.21 -10.53
N TYR A 19 -6.58 1.75 -9.68
CA TYR A 19 -6.47 3.21 -9.51
C TYR A 19 -6.09 3.91 -10.82
N ARG A 20 -5.20 3.32 -11.62
CA ARG A 20 -4.85 3.85 -12.96
C ARG A 20 -6.07 3.83 -13.89
N PHE A 21 -6.78 2.71 -13.99
CA PHE A 21 -7.98 2.62 -14.81
C PHE A 21 -9.09 3.58 -14.34
N LYS A 22 -9.27 3.73 -13.02
CA LYS A 22 -10.18 4.73 -12.44
C LYS A 22 -9.80 6.15 -12.86
N SER A 23 -8.51 6.50 -12.81
CA SER A 23 -8.02 7.82 -13.24
C SER A 23 -8.21 8.09 -14.74
N LEU A 24 -8.31 7.03 -15.55
CA LEU A 24 -8.60 7.09 -16.98
C LEU A 24 -10.12 7.09 -17.29
N GLY A 25 -10.99 7.11 -16.27
CA GLY A 25 -12.44 7.19 -16.43
C GLY A 25 -13.15 5.85 -16.63
N PHE A 26 -12.47 4.71 -16.38
CA PHE A 26 -13.13 3.41 -16.44
C PHE A 26 -13.96 3.18 -15.18
N PHE A 27 -15.19 2.68 -15.36
CA PHE A 27 -16.09 2.27 -14.27
C PHE A 27 -16.11 0.75 -14.04
N LYS A 28 -15.78 -0.02 -15.08
CA LYS A 28 -15.76 -1.48 -15.08
C LYS A 28 -14.48 -1.99 -15.74
N ILE A 29 -14.04 -3.16 -15.32
CA ILE A 29 -12.86 -3.82 -15.87
C ILE A 29 -13.08 -5.33 -16.01
N PHE A 30 -12.49 -5.93 -17.05
CA PHE A 30 -12.45 -7.38 -17.21
C PHE A 30 -11.13 -7.96 -16.71
N SER A 31 -11.13 -9.25 -16.38
CA SER A 31 -9.92 -9.92 -15.88
C SER A 31 -8.76 -9.89 -16.87
N ASP A 32 -9.03 -9.80 -18.19
CA ASP A 32 -8.00 -9.71 -19.23
C ASP A 32 -7.21 -8.40 -19.14
N TYR A 33 -7.88 -7.26 -18.97
CA TYR A 33 -7.20 -5.96 -18.79
C TYR A 33 -6.34 -5.90 -17.53
N LEU A 34 -6.82 -6.50 -16.42
CA LEU A 34 -6.02 -6.61 -15.18
C LEU A 34 -4.83 -7.56 -15.34
N ALA A 35 -5.04 -8.64 -16.08
CA ALA A 35 -4.01 -9.61 -16.40
C ALA A 35 -2.87 -8.96 -17.21
N ASP A 36 -3.21 -8.23 -18.26
CA ASP A 36 -2.25 -7.51 -19.09
C ASP A 36 -1.50 -6.44 -18.28
N ALA A 37 -2.21 -5.66 -17.47
CA ALA A 37 -1.62 -4.60 -16.65
C ALA A 37 -0.63 -5.12 -15.58
N VAL A 38 -0.81 -6.36 -15.12
CA VAL A 38 0.00 -6.98 -14.05
C VAL A 38 0.98 -8.03 -14.57
N GLY A 39 0.86 -8.45 -15.84
CA GLY A 39 1.71 -9.46 -16.46
C GLY A 39 1.39 -10.89 -16.01
N VAL A 40 0.11 -11.23 -15.92
CA VAL A 40 -0.37 -12.56 -15.51
C VAL A 40 -1.50 -13.03 -16.42
N THR A 41 -1.95 -14.28 -16.31
CA THR A 41 -3.10 -14.74 -17.09
C THR A 41 -4.43 -14.30 -16.46
N SER A 42 -5.44 -14.10 -17.29
CA SER A 42 -6.81 -13.81 -16.86
C SER A 42 -7.39 -14.91 -15.96
N ALA A 43 -6.99 -16.17 -16.19
CA ALA A 43 -7.33 -17.29 -15.32
C ALA A 43 -6.70 -17.14 -13.92
N GLN A 44 -5.47 -16.63 -13.83
CA GLN A 44 -4.81 -16.36 -12.55
C GLN A 44 -5.50 -15.23 -11.79
N VAL A 45 -5.91 -14.15 -12.46
CA VAL A 45 -6.71 -13.06 -11.84
C VAL A 45 -7.99 -13.62 -11.22
N ARG A 46 -8.76 -14.40 -12.00
CA ARG A 46 -10.01 -15.01 -11.51
C ARG A 46 -9.78 -15.96 -10.33
N LYS A 47 -8.71 -16.77 -10.38
CA LYS A 47 -8.32 -17.65 -9.29
C LYS A 47 -7.99 -16.86 -8.02
N ASP A 48 -7.17 -15.83 -8.13
CA ASP A 48 -6.83 -14.98 -6.99
C ASP A 48 -8.08 -14.32 -6.40
N PHE A 49 -8.95 -13.75 -7.23
CA PHE A 49 -10.20 -13.14 -6.78
C PHE A 49 -11.16 -14.14 -6.13
N SER A 50 -11.27 -15.36 -6.66
CA SER A 50 -12.11 -16.41 -6.07
C SER A 50 -11.65 -16.82 -4.67
N LEU A 51 -10.34 -16.77 -4.37
CA LEU A 51 -9.81 -17.08 -3.04
C LEU A 51 -10.33 -16.11 -1.98
N PHE A 52 -10.69 -14.89 -2.36
CA PHE A 52 -11.20 -13.86 -1.44
C PHE A 52 -12.69 -13.56 -1.64
N GLY A 53 -13.45 -14.48 -2.26
CA GLY A 53 -14.89 -14.31 -2.47
C GLY A 53 -15.26 -13.16 -3.43
N ILE A 54 -14.31 -12.71 -4.26
CA ILE A 54 -14.55 -11.70 -5.28
C ILE A 54 -15.06 -12.40 -6.53
N SER A 55 -16.36 -12.34 -6.76
CA SER A 55 -17.00 -12.82 -7.99
C SER A 55 -17.26 -11.66 -8.96
N GLY A 56 -16.84 -11.84 -10.21
CA GLY A 56 -17.21 -10.95 -11.32
C GLY A 56 -18.42 -11.48 -12.08
N ASN A 57 -19.08 -10.61 -12.85
CA ASN A 57 -20.09 -11.05 -13.81
C ASN A 57 -19.41 -11.48 -15.11
N LYS A 58 -19.64 -12.72 -15.58
CA LYS A 58 -19.01 -13.30 -16.78
C LYS A 58 -19.03 -12.38 -18.02
N ARG A 59 -20.06 -11.55 -18.17
CA ARG A 59 -20.20 -10.57 -19.27
C ARG A 59 -20.18 -9.11 -18.80
N GLY A 60 -20.13 -8.87 -17.48
CA GLY A 60 -20.28 -7.54 -16.88
C GLY A 60 -19.00 -6.97 -16.27
N GLY A 61 -17.93 -7.77 -16.18
CA GLY A 61 -16.69 -7.36 -15.52
C GLY A 61 -16.85 -7.16 -14.01
N TYR A 62 -15.88 -6.45 -13.44
CA TYR A 62 -15.86 -5.99 -12.05
C TYR A 62 -16.08 -4.49 -12.03
N GLN A 63 -16.94 -3.99 -11.14
CA GLN A 63 -16.99 -2.55 -10.88
C GLN A 63 -15.71 -2.12 -10.17
N ILE A 64 -15.06 -1.09 -10.70
CA ILE A 64 -13.72 -0.71 -10.24
C ILE A 64 -13.75 -0.22 -8.78
N ASP A 65 -14.71 0.63 -8.42
CA ASP A 65 -14.82 1.17 -7.05
C ASP A 65 -15.03 0.07 -6.01
N THR A 66 -16.04 -0.79 -6.23
CA THR A 66 -16.31 -1.94 -5.35
C THR A 66 -15.13 -2.90 -5.27
N LEU A 67 -14.40 -3.09 -6.37
CA LEU A 67 -13.22 -3.96 -6.37
C LEU A 67 -12.05 -3.35 -5.61
N ILE A 68 -11.85 -2.03 -5.70
CA ILE A 68 -10.84 -1.31 -4.89
C ILE A 68 -11.16 -1.43 -3.41
N GLU A 69 -12.43 -1.24 -3.01
CA GLU A 69 -12.88 -1.39 -1.62
C GLU A 69 -12.56 -2.79 -1.09
N LYS A 70 -13.01 -3.84 -1.77
CA LYS A 70 -12.72 -5.23 -1.37
C LYS A 70 -11.22 -5.50 -1.27
N LEU A 71 -10.42 -5.00 -2.20
CA LEU A 71 -8.96 -5.16 -2.13
C LEU A 71 -8.33 -4.37 -0.98
N ASN A 72 -8.88 -3.21 -0.60
CA ASN A 72 -8.42 -2.48 0.58
C ASN A 72 -8.74 -3.25 1.87
N ASP A 73 -9.94 -3.83 1.97
CA ASP A 73 -10.33 -4.69 3.11
C ASP A 73 -9.35 -5.86 3.26
N ILE A 74 -9.07 -6.58 2.16
CA ILE A 74 -8.17 -7.74 2.16
C ILE A 74 -6.73 -7.35 2.51
N LEU A 75 -6.26 -6.20 2.05
CA LEU A 75 -4.89 -5.73 2.24
C LEU A 75 -4.68 -4.97 3.56
N GLY A 76 -5.72 -4.83 4.40
CA GLY A 76 -5.64 -4.07 5.65
C GLY A 76 -5.38 -2.57 5.44
N LYS A 77 -5.76 -2.03 4.28
CA LYS A 77 -5.54 -0.62 3.89
C LYS A 77 -6.67 0.32 4.29
N ASN A 78 -7.61 -0.14 5.13
CA ASN A 78 -8.73 0.68 5.61
C ASN A 78 -8.35 1.62 6.75
N GLU A 79 -7.19 1.42 7.35
CA GLU A 79 -6.70 2.24 8.46
C GLU A 79 -5.34 2.86 8.12
N LEU A 80 -5.13 4.06 8.66
CA LEU A 80 -3.87 4.76 8.54
C LEU A 80 -2.78 4.01 9.32
N GLN A 81 -1.83 3.44 8.59
CA GLN A 81 -0.68 2.75 9.16
C GLN A 81 0.33 3.77 9.66
N LYS A 82 0.41 3.90 10.98
CA LYS A 82 1.47 4.67 11.64
C LYS A 82 2.77 3.88 11.55
N VAL A 83 3.80 4.50 10.99
CA VAL A 83 5.13 3.89 10.85
C VAL A 83 6.19 4.82 11.40
N ILE A 84 7.33 4.25 11.79
CA ILE A 84 8.51 4.99 12.20
C ILE A 84 9.61 4.87 11.14
N MET A 85 10.49 5.85 11.07
CA MET A 85 11.68 5.82 10.21
C MET A 85 12.92 5.51 11.05
N ALA A 86 13.65 4.44 10.71
CA ALA A 86 14.97 4.18 11.29
C ALA A 86 16.05 4.75 10.34
N GLY A 87 16.72 5.81 10.78
CA GLY A 87 17.69 6.58 10.03
C GLY A 87 17.10 7.84 9.38
N ALA A 88 17.64 9.00 9.72
CA ALA A 88 17.31 10.32 9.20
C ALA A 88 18.41 10.88 8.26
N GLY A 89 19.20 9.99 7.64
CA GLY A 89 20.13 10.34 6.57
C GLY A 89 19.43 10.86 5.30
N ASN A 90 20.16 10.99 4.19
CA ASN A 90 19.62 11.57 2.95
C ASN A 90 18.35 10.85 2.45
N LEU A 91 18.35 9.52 2.43
CA LEU A 91 17.18 8.73 2.00
C LEU A 91 16.02 8.84 2.98
N GLY A 92 16.27 8.67 4.28
CA GLY A 92 15.23 8.83 5.32
C GLY A 92 14.58 10.21 5.26
N SER A 93 15.40 11.26 5.14
CA SER A 93 14.96 12.64 4.92
C SER A 93 14.12 12.83 3.66
N ALA A 94 14.48 12.18 2.55
CA ALA A 94 13.71 12.23 1.31
C ALA A 94 12.35 11.52 1.44
N LEU A 95 12.33 10.34 2.06
CA LEU A 95 11.11 9.57 2.31
C LEU A 95 10.16 10.31 3.27
N MET A 96 10.69 10.95 4.31
CA MET A 96 9.89 11.77 5.23
C MET A 96 9.24 12.99 4.57
N LYS A 97 9.79 13.48 3.46
CA LYS A 97 9.22 14.59 2.67
C LYS A 97 8.21 14.11 1.61
N TYR A 98 8.07 12.79 1.42
CA TYR A 98 7.24 12.22 0.36
C TYR A 98 5.76 12.19 0.75
N LYS A 99 5.00 13.18 0.26
CA LYS A 99 3.57 13.38 0.60
C LYS A 99 2.65 12.24 0.13
N ASN A 100 3.05 11.41 -0.83
CA ASN A 100 2.14 10.37 -1.32
C ASN A 100 2.05 9.16 -0.38
N PHE A 101 2.87 9.05 0.66
CA PHE A 101 2.67 8.01 1.67
C PHE A 101 1.31 8.12 2.34
N GLU A 102 0.85 9.34 2.67
CA GLU A 102 -0.46 9.54 3.28
C GLU A 102 -1.60 9.09 2.35
N LYS A 103 -1.46 9.33 1.04
CA LYS A 103 -2.41 8.84 0.01
C LYS A 103 -2.46 7.31 -0.06
N GLU A 104 -1.36 6.64 0.30
CA GLU A 104 -1.24 5.20 0.35
C GLU A 104 -1.61 4.59 1.72
N GLY A 105 -2.11 5.41 2.64
CA GLY A 105 -2.50 5.01 3.99
C GLY A 105 -1.31 4.84 4.94
N ILE A 106 -0.15 5.44 4.65
CA ILE A 106 1.05 5.37 5.49
C ILE A 106 1.33 6.75 6.07
N LYS A 107 1.43 6.86 7.40
CA LYS A 107 1.86 8.07 8.08
C LYS A 107 3.13 7.80 8.86
N ILE A 108 4.23 8.43 8.45
CA ILE A 108 5.47 8.41 9.22
C ILE A 108 5.27 9.36 10.42
N VAL A 109 5.27 8.83 11.64
CA VAL A 109 4.95 9.60 12.87
C VAL A 109 6.18 10.08 13.61
N ALA A 110 7.31 9.40 13.45
CA ALA A 110 8.59 9.71 14.07
C ALA A 110 9.74 9.12 13.27
N ALA A 111 10.93 9.65 13.48
CA ALA A 111 12.18 9.08 13.00
C ALA A 111 13.17 8.90 14.15
N PHE A 112 14.12 7.98 13.99
CA PHE A 112 15.13 7.67 14.98
C PHE A 112 16.50 7.61 14.32
N ASP A 113 17.52 8.22 14.93
CA ASP A 113 18.90 8.17 14.43
C ASP A 113 19.89 8.03 15.59
N ILE A 114 21.09 7.53 15.29
CA ILE A 114 22.20 7.42 16.23
C ILE A 114 23.09 8.66 16.21
N ASP A 115 23.05 9.45 15.12
CA ASP A 115 23.82 10.68 14.98
C ASP A 115 23.11 11.84 15.70
N PRO A 116 23.67 12.37 16.81
CA PRO A 116 23.05 13.45 17.58
C PRO A 116 22.81 14.73 16.78
N SER A 117 23.56 14.94 15.69
CA SER A 117 23.38 16.11 14.81
C SER A 117 22.03 16.10 14.07
N LYS A 118 21.36 14.94 13.98
CA LYS A 118 20.07 14.77 13.29
C LYS A 118 18.85 15.05 14.18
N LEU A 119 19.02 15.04 15.50
CA LEU A 119 17.92 15.19 16.47
C LEU A 119 17.21 16.55 16.39
N ASN A 120 17.93 17.59 15.98
CA ASN A 120 17.40 18.95 15.78
C ASN A 120 17.17 19.30 14.30
N SER A 121 16.94 18.29 13.46
CA SER A 121 16.71 18.53 12.03
C SER A 121 15.41 19.30 11.79
N ARG A 122 15.40 20.23 10.83
CA ARG A 122 14.18 20.94 10.38
C ARG A 122 13.30 20.08 9.46
N LEU A 123 13.25 18.78 9.73
CA LEU A 123 12.42 17.85 8.97
C LEU A 123 10.96 17.98 9.42
N PRO A 124 10.00 17.67 8.54
CA PRO A 124 8.58 17.74 8.87
C PRO A 124 8.14 16.74 9.95
N ILE A 125 9.01 15.79 10.29
CA ILE A 125 8.75 14.69 11.22
C ILE A 125 9.85 14.74 12.29
N PRO A 126 9.50 14.64 13.59
CA PRO A 126 10.48 14.70 14.66
C PRO A 126 11.46 13.53 14.60
N VAL A 127 12.73 13.82 14.86
CA VAL A 127 13.80 12.81 14.94
C VAL A 127 14.24 12.67 16.40
N TYR A 128 14.16 11.45 16.93
CA TYR A 128 14.54 11.09 18.29
C TYR A 128 15.84 10.27 18.31
N ALA A 129 16.44 10.16 19.49
CA ALA A 129 17.58 9.26 19.68
C ALA A 129 17.10 7.81 19.61
N LEU A 130 17.92 6.93 19.04
CA LEU A 130 17.56 5.51 18.92
C LEU A 130 17.23 4.86 20.28
N ASP A 131 17.84 5.33 21.37
CA ASP A 131 17.60 4.85 22.73
C ASP A 131 16.14 5.07 23.20
N ASP A 132 15.44 6.06 22.65
CA ASP A 132 14.04 6.35 22.97
C ASP A 132 13.05 5.47 22.19
N LEU A 133 13.52 4.66 21.24
CA LEU A 133 12.69 3.89 20.32
C LEU A 133 11.75 2.92 21.04
N GLU A 134 12.28 2.12 21.98
CA GLU A 134 11.49 1.11 22.69
C GLU A 134 10.36 1.76 23.50
N LYS A 135 10.65 2.92 24.12
CA LYS A 135 9.66 3.69 24.86
C LYS A 135 8.58 4.22 23.92
N PHE A 136 8.97 4.83 22.80
CA PHE A 136 8.02 5.40 21.84
C PHE A 136 7.07 4.36 21.23
N VAL A 137 7.54 3.15 20.94
CA VAL A 137 6.71 2.10 20.30
C VAL A 137 5.73 1.45 21.28
N LYS A 138 6.01 1.49 22.58
CA LYS A 138 5.12 0.95 23.62
C LYS A 138 3.97 1.88 23.99
N GLU A 139 4.09 3.17 23.69
CA GLU A 139 3.06 4.20 23.88
C GLU A 139 1.99 4.15 22.77
#